data_AF-A0AAD7J2J6-F1
#
_entry.id   AF-A0AAD7J2J6-F1
#
_cell.length_a   1.000
_cell.length_b   1.000
_cell.length_c   1.000
_cell.angle_alpha   90.00
_cell.angle_beta   90.00
_cell.angle_gamma   90.00
#
_symmetry.space_group_name_H-M   'P 1'
#
loop_
_entity.id
_entity.type
_entity.pdbx_description
1 polymer ?
#
loop_
_entity_poly.entity_id
_entity_poly.type
_entity_poly.pdbx_seq_one_letter_code
_entity_poly.pdbx_strand_id
1 'polypeptide(L)'
;MSGIKQCYNCKATTTPLWRRDPGTHRTLCNACGLYVQQRRFQRPKELIYTNNTPVCVPDGPECNHCGTRQTTVWRRNKQGDKVCNACGVFEHHHGIPRPLSLKGKQIKPRPNHHQP
;
A
#
# COMPACT_ATOMS: atom_id res chain seq x y z
N MET A 1 20.30 24.21 3.51
CA MET A 1 19.65 23.36 4.53
C MET A 1 18.20 23.12 4.13
N SER A 2 17.91 22.05 3.39
CA SER A 2 16.53 21.73 2.99
C SER A 2 15.80 21.08 4.15
N GLY A 3 14.78 21.75 4.70
CA GLY A 3 13.98 21.22 5.81
C GLY A 3 13.35 19.87 5.49
N ILE A 4 13.23 19.00 6.50
CA ILE A 4 12.61 17.68 6.36
C ILE A 4 11.18 17.85 5.86
N LYS A 5 10.90 17.32 4.66
CA LYS A 5 9.56 17.36 4.07
C LYS A 5 8.62 16.48 4.90
N GLN A 6 7.54 17.06 5.42
CA GLN A 6 6.56 16.36 6.27
C GLN A 6 5.13 16.56 5.79
N CYS A 7 4.30 15.53 5.96
CA CYS A 7 2.87 15.60 5.67
C CYS A 7 2.17 16.56 6.62
N TYR A 8 1.39 17.50 6.10
CA TYR A 8 0.65 18.45 6.93
C TYR A 8 -0.34 17.74 7.88
N ASN A 9 -1.05 16.72 7.38
CA ASN A 9 -2.10 15.99 8.10
C ASN A 9 -1.52 15.00 9.14
N CYS A 10 -0.72 14.03 8.69
CA CYS A 10 -0.27 12.91 9.54
C CYS A 10 1.18 12.99 10.01
N LYS A 11 1.90 14.07 9.68
CA LYS A 11 3.33 14.29 10.02
C LYS A 11 4.31 13.23 9.50
N ALA A 12 3.87 12.31 8.64
CA ALA A 12 4.76 11.36 7.99
C ALA A 12 5.90 12.11 7.26
N THR A 13 7.13 11.72 7.54
CA THR A 13 8.35 12.25 6.93
C THR A 13 8.81 11.43 5.73
N THR A 14 8.23 10.23 5.56
CA THR A 14 8.48 9.35 4.42
C THR A 14 7.16 8.94 3.79
N THR A 15 7.16 8.82 2.46
CA THR A 15 5.99 8.40 1.70
C THR A 15 6.44 7.99 0.29
N PRO A 16 5.79 6.99 -0.35
CA PRO A 16 6.17 6.58 -1.70
C PRO A 16 5.90 7.64 -2.77
N LEU A 17 5.01 8.61 -2.49
CA LEU A 17 4.73 9.72 -3.39
C LEU A 17 4.21 10.92 -2.58
N TRP A 18 4.86 12.07 -2.73
CA TRP A 18 4.38 13.32 -2.15
C TRP A 18 3.28 13.91 -3.03
N ARG A 19 2.17 14.32 -2.41
CA ARG A 19 1.03 14.98 -3.06
C ARG A 19 0.87 16.41 -2.53
N ARG A 20 0.03 17.21 -3.20
CA ARG A 20 -0.38 18.54 -2.72
C ARG A 20 -1.90 18.57 -2.55
N ASP A 21 -2.35 19.23 -1.50
CA ASP A 21 -3.77 19.49 -1.28
C ASP A 21 -4.33 20.39 -2.40
N PRO A 22 -5.47 20.06 -3.03
CA PRO A 22 -5.97 20.79 -4.18
C PRO A 22 -6.49 22.20 -3.86
N GLY A 23 -6.87 22.48 -2.60
CA GLY A 23 -7.34 23.81 -2.19
C GLY A 23 -6.26 24.65 -1.52
N THR A 24 -5.46 24.05 -0.64
CA THR A 24 -4.48 24.75 0.21
C THR A 24 -3.04 24.61 -0.28
N HIS A 25 -2.78 23.78 -1.30
CA HIS A 25 -1.45 23.43 -1.81
C HIS A 25 -0.47 22.87 -0.78
N ARG A 26 -0.96 22.50 0.41
CA ARG A 26 -0.15 21.93 1.50
C ARG A 26 0.41 20.56 1.10
N THR A 27 1.63 20.28 1.56
CA THR A 27 2.30 18.99 1.32
C THR A 27 1.60 17.86 2.07
N LEU A 28 1.21 16.81 1.35
CA LEU A 28 0.56 15.62 1.90
C LEU A 28 1.34 14.36 1.51
N CYS A 29 1.33 13.34 2.38
CA CYS A 29 1.80 12.01 2.00
C CYS A 29 0.82 11.36 1.01
N ASN A 30 1.23 10.29 0.33
CA ASN A 30 0.41 9.60 -0.67
C ASN A 30 -0.98 9.23 -0.12
N ALA A 31 -1.03 8.65 1.08
CA ALA A 31 -2.28 8.21 1.71
C ALA A 31 -3.20 9.38 2.10
N CYS A 32 -2.66 10.46 2.67
CA CYS A 32 -3.48 11.63 3.04
C CYS A 32 -3.97 12.39 1.81
N GLY A 33 -3.12 12.54 0.79
CA GLY A 33 -3.50 13.21 -0.46
C GLY A 33 -4.60 12.45 -1.21
N LEU A 34 -4.49 11.12 -1.32
CA LEU A 34 -5.55 10.30 -1.92
C LEU A 34 -6.86 10.36 -1.13
N TYR A 35 -6.79 10.39 0.20
CA TYR A 35 -7.98 10.50 1.04
C TYR A 35 -8.73 11.82 0.81
N VAL A 36 -8.01 12.95 0.82
CA VAL A 36 -8.61 14.26 0.52
C VAL A 36 -9.19 14.30 -0.90
N GLN A 37 -8.49 13.74 -1.87
CA GLN A 37 -8.97 13.68 -3.26
C GLN A 37 -10.30 12.90 -3.38
N GLN A 38 -10.44 11.78 -2.68
CA GLN A 38 -11.60 10.92 -2.77
C GLN A 38 -12.77 11.37 -1.88
N ARG A 39 -12.49 11.90 -0.68
CA ARG A 39 -13.50 12.20 0.34
C ARG A 39 -13.73 13.70 0.56
N ARG A 40 -12.89 14.57 -0.02
CA ARG A 40 -12.89 16.03 0.21
C ARG A 40 -12.69 16.46 1.68
N PHE A 41 -12.32 15.53 2.56
CA PHE A 41 -12.04 15.76 3.98
C PHE A 41 -10.64 15.30 4.34
N GLN A 42 -10.10 15.83 5.44
CA GLN A 42 -8.81 15.41 5.99
C GLN A 42 -8.89 13.97 6.52
N ARG A 43 -7.81 13.19 6.35
CA ARG A 43 -7.75 11.79 6.81
C ARG A 43 -7.87 11.74 8.35
N PRO A 44 -8.88 11.04 8.91
CA PRO A 44 -9.03 10.85 10.35
C PRO A 44 -7.82 10.13 10.97
N LYS A 45 -7.50 10.44 12.24
CA LYS A 45 -6.33 9.89 12.95
C LYS A 45 -6.46 8.39 13.22
N GLU A 46 -7.68 7.93 13.43
CA GLU A 46 -8.03 6.53 13.69
C GLU A 46 -7.62 5.64 12.50
N LEU A 47 -7.81 6.15 11.27
CA LEU A 47 -7.44 5.44 10.04
C LEU A 47 -5.94 5.50 9.73
N ILE A 48 -5.17 6.36 10.39
CA ILE A 48 -3.73 6.49 10.16
C ILE A 48 -2.97 5.37 10.87
N TYR A 49 -3.38 4.99 12.08
CA TYR A 49 -2.64 4.06 12.94
C TYR A 49 -2.88 2.58 12.61
N THR A 50 -4.05 2.23 12.06
CA THR A 50 -4.44 0.82 11.81
C THR A 50 -3.72 0.14 10.64
N ASN A 51 -2.94 0.88 9.84
CA ASN A 51 -2.38 0.37 8.58
C ASN A 51 -0.93 -0.13 8.65
N ASN A 52 -0.27 -0.04 9.81
CA ASN A 52 1.19 -0.28 9.90
C ASN A 52 1.59 -1.58 10.59
N THR A 53 0.65 -2.36 11.12
CA THR A 53 0.96 -3.67 11.69
C THR A 53 0.65 -4.76 10.65
N PRO A 54 1.67 -5.43 10.08
CA PRO A 54 1.45 -6.68 9.38
C PRO A 54 1.02 -7.72 10.41
N VAL A 55 -0.28 -7.79 10.70
CA VAL A 55 -0.81 -8.79 11.61
C VAL A 55 -0.87 -10.10 10.86
N CYS A 56 -0.01 -11.04 11.24
CA CYS A 56 -0.13 -12.44 10.87
C CYS A 56 -1.38 -12.97 11.57
N VAL A 57 -2.55 -12.88 10.96
CA VAL A 57 -3.77 -13.43 11.56
C VAL A 57 -3.73 -14.95 11.34
N PRO A 58 -3.62 -15.80 12.39
CA PRO A 58 -3.50 -17.25 12.23
C PRO A 58 -4.71 -17.87 11.53
N ASP A 59 -5.89 -17.26 11.68
CA ASP A 59 -7.14 -17.60 10.96
C ASP A 59 -7.48 -16.60 9.85
N GLY A 60 -6.47 -15.90 9.35
CA GLY A 60 -6.62 -14.94 8.27
C GLY A 60 -6.93 -15.61 6.93
N PRO A 61 -7.49 -14.84 5.98
CA PRO A 61 -7.73 -15.33 4.62
C PRO A 61 -6.43 -15.82 3.96
N GLU A 62 -6.56 -16.75 3.03
CA GLU A 62 -5.47 -17.24 2.20
C GLU A 62 -5.63 -16.81 0.74
N CYS A 63 -4.51 -16.79 0.03
CA CYS A 63 -4.48 -16.52 -1.39
C CYS A 63 -4.85 -17.78 -2.18
N ASN A 64 -5.92 -17.73 -2.98
CA ASN A 64 -6.37 -18.86 -3.80
C ASN A 64 -5.31 -19.36 -4.80
N HIS A 65 -4.34 -18.51 -5.18
CA HIS A 65 -3.29 -18.89 -6.14
C HIS A 65 -2.03 -19.50 -5.49
N CYS A 66 -1.64 -19.07 -4.29
CA CYS A 66 -0.35 -19.45 -3.72
C CYS A 66 -0.38 -19.82 -2.23
N GLY A 67 -1.55 -19.80 -1.59
CA GLY A 67 -1.73 -20.14 -0.18
C GLY A 67 -1.06 -19.21 0.82
N THR A 68 -0.53 -18.05 0.41
CA THR A 68 0.00 -17.09 1.39
C THR A 68 -1.15 -16.51 2.21
N ARG A 69 -0.99 -16.51 3.54
CA ARG A 69 -1.90 -15.81 4.49
C ARG A 69 -1.41 -14.41 4.83
N GLN A 70 -0.20 -14.07 4.36
CA GLN A 70 0.41 -12.77 4.56
C GLN A 70 0.49 -12.03 3.22
N THR A 71 0.00 -10.79 3.21
CA THR A 71 0.13 -9.87 2.09
C THR A 71 -0.07 -8.44 2.55
N THR A 72 0.49 -7.48 1.81
CA THR A 72 0.30 -6.05 2.10
C THR A 72 -1.08 -5.53 1.70
N VAL A 73 -1.70 -6.15 0.69
CA VAL A 73 -3.06 -5.85 0.26
C VAL A 73 -3.67 -7.07 -0.40
N TRP A 74 -4.92 -7.37 -0.04
CA TRP A 74 -5.72 -8.40 -0.71
C TRP A 74 -6.33 -7.83 -1.99
N ARG A 75 -6.23 -8.58 -3.09
CA ARG A 75 -6.79 -8.25 -4.40
C ARG A 75 -7.83 -9.28 -4.82
N ARG A 76 -8.59 -8.96 -5.88
CA ARG A 76 -9.43 -9.92 -6.60
C ARG A 76 -8.87 -10.14 -8.00
N ASN A 77 -8.77 -11.39 -8.46
CA ASN A 77 -8.42 -11.70 -9.85
C ASN A 77 -9.63 -11.47 -10.78
N LYS A 78 -9.49 -11.80 -12.07
CA LYS A 78 -10.56 -11.65 -13.06
C LYS A 78 -11.78 -12.55 -12.77
N GLN A 79 -11.56 -13.67 -12.11
CA GLN A 79 -12.58 -14.63 -11.70
C GLN A 79 -13.28 -14.21 -10.40
N GLY A 80 -12.79 -13.17 -9.72
CA GLY A 80 -13.32 -12.68 -8.44
C GLY A 80 -12.71 -13.34 -7.20
N ASP A 81 -11.77 -14.27 -7.37
CA ASP A 81 -11.06 -14.96 -6.30
C ASP A 81 -10.16 -14.02 -5.50
N LYS A 82 -10.05 -14.31 -4.21
CA LYS A 82 -9.16 -13.58 -3.31
C LYS A 82 -7.71 -14.01 -3.54
N VAL A 83 -6.87 -13.06 -3.94
CA VAL A 83 -5.44 -13.29 -4.18
C VAL A 83 -4.57 -12.26 -3.45
N CYS A 84 -3.33 -12.62 -3.15
CA CYS A 84 -2.38 -11.70 -2.55
C CYS A 84 -1.92 -10.63 -3.55
N ASN A 85 -1.36 -9.52 -3.05
CA ASN A 85 -0.89 -8.41 -3.88
C ASN A 85 0.03 -8.88 -5.03
N ALA A 86 0.99 -9.76 -4.74
CA ALA A 86 1.95 -10.23 -5.74
C ALA A 86 1.32 -11.08 -6.84
N CYS A 87 0.35 -11.94 -6.52
CA CYS A 87 -0.31 -12.77 -7.54
C CYS A 87 -1.22 -11.94 -8.42
N GLY A 88 -2.04 -11.07 -7.83
CA GLY A 88 -2.96 -10.22 -8.58
C GLY A 88 -2.24 -9.20 -9.48
N VAL A 89 -1.13 -8.61 -9.03
CA VAL A 89 -0.34 -7.68 -9.86
C VAL A 89 0.37 -8.41 -11.01
N PHE A 90 0.94 -9.60 -10.75
CA PHE A 90 1.64 -10.36 -11.77
C PHE A 90 0.70 -10.76 -12.92
N GLU A 91 -0.45 -11.34 -12.59
CA GLU A 91 -1.44 -11.74 -13.58
C GLU A 91 -2.00 -10.55 -14.36
N HIS A 92 -2.25 -9.42 -13.70
CA HIS A 92 -2.70 -8.21 -14.36
C HIS A 92 -1.70 -7.70 -15.43
N HIS A 93 -0.39 -7.73 -15.13
CA HIS A 93 0.63 -7.24 -16.07
C HIS A 93 1.03 -8.25 -17.15
N HIS A 94 1.12 -9.53 -16.82
CA HIS A 94 1.62 -10.55 -17.75
C HIS A 94 0.51 -11.36 -18.44
N GLY A 95 -0.74 -11.23 -17.98
CA GLY A 95 -1.86 -12.01 -18.50
C GLY A 95 -1.85 -13.49 -18.11
N ILE A 96 -0.82 -13.95 -17.38
CA ILE A 96 -0.64 -15.34 -16.95
C ILE A 96 -0.49 -15.45 -15.43
N PRO A 97 -0.86 -16.59 -14.82
CA PRO A 97 -0.71 -16.78 -13.39
C PRO A 97 0.75 -16.73 -12.93
N ARG A 98 0.99 -16.22 -11.71
CA ARG A 98 2.34 -16.09 -11.15
C ARG A 98 3.01 -17.46 -10.98
N PRO A 99 4.17 -17.74 -11.59
CA PRO A 99 4.93 -18.95 -11.31
C PRO A 99 5.26 -19.07 -9.82
N LEU A 100 4.99 -20.23 -9.23
CA LEU A 100 5.19 -20.46 -7.79
C LEU A 100 6.68 -20.47 -7.41
N SER A 101 7.58 -20.71 -8.36
CA SER A 101 9.04 -20.55 -8.20
C SER A 101 9.44 -19.14 -7.76
N LEU A 102 8.63 -18.12 -8.06
CA LEU A 102 8.88 -16.74 -7.66
C LEU A 102 8.39 -16.41 -6.24
N LYS A 103 7.77 -17.36 -5.52
CA LYS A 103 7.22 -17.14 -4.16
C LYS A 103 8.36 -17.07 -3.13
N GLY A 104 8.72 -15.86 -2.72
CA GLY A 104 9.62 -15.63 -1.59
C GLY A 104 8.97 -15.92 -0.23
N LYS A 105 9.80 -16.26 0.77
CA LYS A 105 9.38 -16.55 2.16
C LYS A 105 8.97 -15.31 2.96
N GLN A 106 9.51 -14.14 2.62
CA GLN A 106 9.31 -12.88 3.37
C GLN A 106 8.81 -11.75 2.48
N ILE A 107 7.91 -10.90 3.02
CA ILE A 107 7.46 -9.67 2.37
C ILE A 107 8.58 -8.64 2.49
N LYS A 108 9.20 -8.29 1.36
CA LYS A 108 10.25 -7.27 1.33
C LYS A 108 9.63 -5.87 1.21
N PRO A 109 9.94 -4.93 2.11
CA PRO A 109 9.54 -3.54 1.92
C PRO A 109 10.20 -2.99 0.65
N ARG A 110 9.48 -2.15 -0.09
CA ARG A 110 10.05 -1.46 -1.26
C ARG A 110 11.11 -0.47 -0.74
N PRO A 111 12.37 -0.51 -1.22
CA PRO A 111 13.34 0.53 -0.89
C PRO A 111 12.81 1.87 -1.41
N ASN A 112 12.83 2.90 -0.56
CA ASN A 112 12.48 4.24 -0.97
C ASN A 112 13.56 4.73 -1.95
N HIS A 113 13.21 4.90 -3.22
CA HIS A 113 14.10 5.48 -4.24
C HIS A 113 14.17 7.02 -4.13
N HIS A 114 14.03 7.52 -2.90
CA HIS A 114 14.22 8.93 -2.54
C HIS A 114 15.26 8.95 -1.40
N GLN A 115 16.48 8.58 -1.76
CA GLN A 115 17.69 9.09 -1.14
C GLN A 115 18.53 9.69 -2.29
N PRO A 116 19.33 10.74 -2.00
CA PRO A 116 19.90 11.66 -2.98
C PRO A 116 20.80 10.98 -4.02
#